data_AF-A0A2P1AAZ5-F1
#
_entry.id   AF-A0A2P1AAZ5-F1
#
_cell.length_a   1.000
_cell.length_b   1.000
_cell.length_c   1.000
_cell.angle_alpha   90.00
_cell.angle_beta   90.00
_cell.angle_gamma   90.00
#
_symmetry.space_group_name_H-M   'P 1'
#
loop_
_entity.id
_entity.type
_entity.pdbx_description
1 polymer ?
#
loop_
_entity_poly.entity_id
_entity_poly.type
_entity_poly.pdbx_seq_one_letter_code
_entity_poly.pdbx_strand_id
1 'polypeptide(L)'
;VRPAAVFTRGFASVTDTAAREPVSKVAEKIVPDPARKVVPESQTSTVKDPQPDKDAKTKTFHIYRWNPDEPTSKPKMQTYTLDLNKTGPMMLDALIRIKNELDPTLTFRRSCREGICGSCAMNIDGVNTLACLCRIPTDTTKESRIYPLPHMYIVKDLVPDMTLFYKQYRSVKPYLQRDTPAPDGREYRQSKEERKKLDGLYECILCACCSTSCPSYWWNQEEYLGPAVLLQSYRWIADSRDEKTAQRQDALNNSMSMYRCRTILNCSRTCPK
;
A
#
# COMPACT_ATOMS: atom_id res chain seq x y z
N VAL A 1 45.25 -31.35 -18.61
CA VAL A 1 43.91 -31.95 -18.53
C VAL A 1 43.22 -31.44 -17.26
N ARG A 2 42.37 -30.43 -17.40
CA ARG A 2 41.42 -29.93 -16.38
C ARG A 2 40.14 -29.60 -17.14
N PRO A 3 39.01 -30.29 -16.90
CA PRO A 3 37.79 -29.97 -17.62
C PRO A 3 37.01 -28.86 -16.91
N ALA A 4 36.32 -28.07 -17.73
CA ALA A 4 35.48 -26.95 -17.39
C ALA A 4 34.24 -27.38 -16.59
N ALA A 5 33.89 -26.60 -15.56
CA ALA A 5 32.61 -26.73 -14.88
C ALA A 5 31.60 -25.76 -15.51
N VAL A 6 30.61 -26.36 -16.17
CA VAL A 6 29.43 -25.73 -16.75
C VAL A 6 28.52 -25.21 -15.64
N PHE A 7 28.17 -23.92 -15.66
CA PHE A 7 27.12 -23.36 -14.80
C PHE A 7 25.74 -23.69 -15.39
N THR A 8 25.09 -24.74 -14.88
CA THR A 8 23.66 -25.00 -15.10
C THR A 8 22.82 -24.21 -14.09
N ARG A 9 21.88 -23.41 -14.60
CA ARG A 9 20.85 -22.69 -13.83
C ARG A 9 19.97 -23.68 -13.06
N GLY A 10 20.01 -23.62 -11.72
CA GLY A 10 19.11 -24.38 -10.85
C GLY A 10 17.77 -23.66 -10.65
N PHE A 11 16.71 -24.27 -11.18
CA PHE A 11 15.32 -23.97 -10.83
C PHE A 11 15.07 -24.27 -9.34
N ALA A 12 14.07 -23.59 -8.76
CA ALA A 12 13.63 -23.76 -7.38
C ALA A 12 13.37 -25.24 -7.04
N SER A 13 14.11 -25.78 -6.06
CA SER A 13 13.77 -27.08 -5.47
C SER A 13 12.78 -26.86 -4.33
N VAL A 14 11.62 -27.49 -4.44
CA VAL A 14 10.69 -27.68 -3.31
C VAL A 14 11.41 -28.61 -2.33
N THR A 15 11.90 -28.06 -1.21
CA THR A 15 12.55 -28.87 -0.18
C THR A 15 11.52 -29.50 0.75
N ASP A 16 11.57 -30.82 0.76
CA ASP A 16 10.94 -31.81 1.62
C ASP A 16 10.78 -31.36 3.09
N THR A 17 9.56 -31.45 3.63
CA THR A 17 9.15 -30.89 4.94
C THR A 17 9.46 -31.78 6.14
N ALA A 18 10.33 -32.78 6.02
CA ALA A 18 10.42 -33.84 7.04
C ALA A 18 11.52 -33.66 8.12
N ALA A 19 12.37 -32.63 8.08
CA ALA A 19 13.45 -32.55 9.09
C ALA A 19 13.99 -31.13 9.35
N ARG A 20 13.30 -30.33 10.17
CA ARG A 20 13.92 -29.25 10.99
C ARG A 20 13.12 -29.03 12.28
N GLU A 21 13.83 -29.00 13.42
CA GLU A 21 13.27 -28.52 14.69
C GLU A 21 12.88 -27.03 14.57
N PRO A 22 11.74 -26.59 15.15
CA PRO A 22 11.28 -25.24 14.98
C PRO A 22 12.03 -24.26 15.87
N VAL A 23 12.52 -23.18 15.25
CA VAL A 23 13.00 -21.99 15.94
C VAL A 23 11.81 -21.30 16.60
N SER A 24 11.67 -21.53 17.91
CA SER A 24 10.68 -20.96 18.83
C SER A 24 9.26 -21.56 18.78
N LYS A 25 8.81 -22.05 19.94
CA LYS A 25 7.46 -22.58 20.22
C LYS A 25 6.34 -21.52 20.17
N VAL A 26 6.67 -20.27 19.86
CA VAL A 26 5.71 -19.15 19.83
C VAL A 26 5.11 -18.97 18.43
N ALA A 27 5.85 -19.34 17.37
CA ALA A 27 5.40 -19.20 15.99
C ALA A 27 4.31 -20.21 15.59
N GLU A 28 4.29 -21.41 16.18
CA GLU A 28 3.29 -22.45 15.85
C GLU A 28 1.85 -22.10 16.29
N LYS A 29 1.67 -21.18 17.24
CA LYS A 29 0.33 -20.78 17.71
C LYS A 29 -0.38 -19.74 16.84
N ILE A 30 0.25 -19.25 15.77
CA ILE A 30 -0.32 -18.25 14.85
C ILE A 30 -0.65 -18.89 13.48
N VAL A 31 -0.58 -20.21 13.36
CA VAL A 31 -1.12 -20.91 12.20
C VAL A 31 -2.64 -21.04 12.43
N PRO A 32 -3.49 -20.51 11.54
CA PRO A 32 -4.93 -20.80 11.63
C PRO A 32 -5.10 -22.33 11.55
N ASP A 33 -5.88 -22.87 12.48
CA ASP A 33 -6.22 -24.28 12.54
C ASP A 33 -6.54 -24.82 11.12
N PRO A 34 -5.79 -25.81 10.60
CA PRO A 34 -6.06 -26.38 9.27
C PRO A 34 -7.44 -27.04 9.17
N ALA A 35 -8.11 -27.28 10.30
CA ALA A 35 -9.50 -27.76 10.34
C ALA A 35 -10.55 -26.64 10.23
N ARG A 36 -10.15 -25.35 10.30
CA ARG A 36 -11.08 -24.23 10.16
C ARG A 36 -11.48 -24.05 8.70
N LYS A 37 -12.53 -24.76 8.30
CA LYS A 37 -13.20 -24.56 7.01
C LYS A 37 -13.57 -23.09 6.86
N VAL A 38 -13.07 -22.45 5.81
CA VAL A 38 -13.52 -21.11 5.40
C VAL A 38 -15.01 -21.23 5.12
N VAL A 39 -15.81 -20.56 5.95
CA VAL A 39 -17.27 -20.56 5.78
C VAL A 39 -17.58 -19.75 4.52
N PRO A 40 -18.26 -20.35 3.52
CA PRO A 40 -18.66 -19.63 2.32
C PRO A 40 -19.51 -18.42 2.69
N GLU A 41 -19.38 -17.32 1.93
CA GLU A 41 -20.14 -16.08 2.12
C GLU A 41 -21.67 -16.33 2.12
N SER A 42 -22.12 -17.40 1.45
CA SER A 42 -23.52 -17.85 1.42
C SER A 42 -24.05 -18.43 2.75
N GLN A 43 -23.19 -18.67 3.75
CA GLN A 43 -23.54 -19.29 5.03
C GLN A 43 -23.40 -18.33 6.22
N THR A 44 -23.06 -17.06 6.00
CA THR A 44 -23.09 -16.04 7.05
C THR A 44 -24.49 -15.48 7.21
N SER A 45 -25.09 -15.62 8.40
CA SER A 45 -26.38 -15.02 8.74
C SER A 45 -26.18 -13.57 9.23
N THR A 46 -26.78 -12.61 8.55
CA THR A 46 -26.84 -11.21 9.02
C THR A 46 -27.75 -11.14 10.24
N VAL A 47 -27.20 -10.74 11.39
CA VAL A 47 -28.03 -10.39 12.57
C VAL A 47 -28.82 -9.14 12.20
N LYS A 48 -30.15 -9.17 12.35
CA LYS A 48 -30.98 -7.98 12.09
C LYS A 48 -30.50 -6.82 12.96
N ASP A 49 -30.22 -5.69 12.33
CA ASP A 49 -29.79 -4.49 13.05
C ASP A 49 -30.86 -4.01 14.05
N PRO A 50 -30.45 -3.46 15.21
CA PRO A 50 -31.34 -2.75 16.10
C PRO A 50 -32.03 -1.59 15.35
N GLN A 51 -33.26 -1.27 15.74
CA GLN A 51 -33.96 -0.10 15.20
C GLN A 51 -33.12 1.18 15.40
N PRO A 52 -33.09 2.11 14.43
CA PRO A 52 -32.34 3.36 14.57
C PRO A 52 -32.81 4.14 15.79
N ASP A 53 -31.86 4.69 16.56
CA ASP A 53 -32.20 5.63 17.64
C ASP A 53 -32.88 6.87 17.06
N LYS A 54 -33.77 7.50 17.84
CA LYS A 54 -34.49 8.72 17.42
C LYS A 54 -33.55 9.85 16.98
N ASP A 55 -32.35 9.90 17.55
CA ASP A 55 -31.33 10.92 17.27
C ASP A 55 -30.20 10.43 16.34
N ALA A 56 -30.40 9.29 15.65
CA ALA A 56 -29.40 8.69 14.79
C ALA A 56 -28.97 9.63 13.65
N LYS A 57 -27.66 9.77 13.46
CA LYS A 57 -27.06 10.53 12.36
C LYS A 57 -26.66 9.57 11.26
N THR A 58 -27.64 9.11 10.48
CA THR A 58 -27.41 8.11 9.43
C THR A 58 -26.63 8.70 8.26
N LYS A 59 -25.50 8.09 7.92
CA LYS A 59 -24.64 8.45 6.78
C LYS A 59 -24.56 7.27 5.80
N THR A 60 -24.65 7.58 4.52
CA THR A 60 -24.56 6.60 3.43
C THR A 60 -23.15 6.52 2.85
N PHE A 61 -22.64 5.30 2.70
CA PHE A 61 -21.36 4.97 2.07
C PHE A 61 -21.60 4.06 0.88
N HIS A 62 -21.01 4.41 -0.26
CA HIS A 62 -20.97 3.55 -1.45
C HIS A 62 -19.56 3.02 -1.62
N ILE A 63 -19.42 1.70 -1.59
CA ILE A 63 -18.13 1.03 -1.60
C ILE A 63 -18.01 0.15 -2.84
N TYR A 64 -16.89 0.27 -3.56
CA TYR A 64 -16.54 -0.63 -4.64
C TYR A 64 -16.40 -2.07 -4.15
N ARG A 65 -17.07 -2.99 -4.84
CA ARG A 65 -17.05 -4.43 -4.55
C ARG A 65 -16.67 -5.22 -5.79
N TRP A 66 -15.78 -6.20 -5.61
CA TRP A 66 -15.46 -7.22 -6.62
C TRP A 66 -14.87 -8.45 -5.93
N ASN A 67 -15.34 -9.64 -6.32
CA ASN A 67 -14.93 -10.91 -5.72
C ASN A 67 -14.20 -11.79 -6.76
N PRO A 68 -12.92 -12.13 -6.56
CA PRO A 68 -12.17 -12.99 -7.50
C PRO A 68 -12.70 -14.42 -7.58
N ASP A 69 -13.42 -14.90 -6.56
CA ASP A 69 -14.04 -16.24 -6.56
C ASP A 69 -15.24 -16.32 -7.52
N GLU A 70 -15.75 -15.17 -7.97
CA GLU A 70 -16.80 -15.02 -8.98
C GLU A 70 -16.31 -14.15 -10.14
N PRO A 71 -15.35 -14.61 -10.95
CA PRO A 71 -14.65 -13.78 -11.92
C PRO A 71 -15.56 -13.22 -13.03
N THR A 72 -16.72 -13.84 -13.27
CA THR A 72 -17.74 -13.36 -14.22
C THR A 72 -18.57 -12.21 -13.67
N SER A 73 -18.61 -12.03 -12.35
CA SER A 73 -19.35 -10.96 -11.69
C SER A 73 -18.64 -9.62 -11.94
N LYS A 74 -19.36 -8.68 -12.56
CA LYS A 74 -18.83 -7.33 -12.80
C LYS A 74 -18.67 -6.57 -11.47
N PRO A 75 -17.66 -5.69 -11.36
CA PRO A 75 -17.56 -4.78 -10.22
C PRO A 75 -18.84 -3.96 -10.03
N LYS A 76 -19.21 -3.74 -8.77
CA LYS A 76 -20.42 -2.99 -8.40
C LYS A 76 -20.15 -2.03 -7.25
N MET A 77 -21.01 -1.04 -7.11
CA MET A 77 -21.09 -0.24 -5.89
C MET A 77 -22.11 -0.84 -4.95
N GLN A 78 -21.72 -1.08 -3.70
CA GLN A 78 -22.63 -1.52 -2.65
C GLN A 78 -22.80 -0.41 -1.62
N THR A 79 -24.05 -0.20 -1.23
CA THR A 79 -24.43 0.85 -0.30
C THR A 79 -24.52 0.30 1.12
N TYR A 80 -23.98 1.05 2.07
CA TYR A 80 -24.09 0.81 3.51
C TYR A 80 -24.51 2.09 4.21
N THR A 81 -25.29 1.96 5.27
CA THR A 81 -25.72 3.08 6.10
C THR A 81 -25.26 2.86 7.53
N LEU A 82 -24.60 3.86 8.12
CA LEU A 82 -24.16 3.82 9.52
C LEU A 82 -24.69 5.02 10.29
N ASP A 83 -25.04 4.82 11.55
CA ASP A 83 -25.23 5.91 12.51
C ASP A 83 -23.87 6.46 12.95
N LEU A 84 -23.59 7.72 12.63
CA LEU A 84 -22.34 8.40 13.00
C LEU A 84 -22.18 8.58 14.52
N ASN A 85 -23.25 8.60 15.31
CA ASN A 85 -23.14 8.68 16.77
C ASN A 85 -22.49 7.43 17.37
N LYS A 86 -22.52 6.31 16.64
CA LYS A 86 -21.96 5.01 17.03
C LYS A 86 -20.74 4.61 16.19
N THR A 87 -20.17 5.56 15.43
CA THR A 87 -19.02 5.32 14.55
C THR A 87 -17.87 6.22 14.97
N GLY A 88 -16.64 5.70 14.94
CA GLY A 88 -15.45 6.53 15.10
C GLY A 88 -15.35 7.61 14.01
N PRO A 89 -14.53 8.67 14.21
CA PRO A 89 -14.53 9.83 13.35
C PRO A 89 -13.88 9.61 11.98
N MET A 90 -13.14 8.52 11.76
CA MET A 90 -12.37 8.27 10.54
C MET A 90 -13.07 7.29 9.60
N MET A 91 -12.80 7.42 8.31
CA MET A 91 -13.31 6.50 7.28
C MET A 91 -12.92 5.05 7.54
N LEU A 92 -11.74 4.81 8.13
CA LEU A 92 -11.35 3.46 8.57
C LEU A 92 -12.27 2.90 9.66
N ASP A 93 -12.77 3.74 10.58
CA ASP A 93 -13.68 3.30 11.63
C ASP A 93 -15.01 2.83 11.02
N ALA A 94 -15.53 3.57 10.03
CA ALA A 94 -16.70 3.16 9.26
C ALA A 94 -16.48 1.83 8.52
N LEU A 95 -15.35 1.67 7.83
CA LEU A 95 -15.03 0.43 7.10
C LEU A 95 -14.92 -0.78 8.04
N ILE A 96 -14.28 -0.62 9.20
CA ILE A 96 -14.17 -1.67 10.22
C ILE A 96 -15.55 -2.02 10.77
N ARG A 97 -16.38 -1.01 11.07
CA ARG A 97 -17.72 -1.23 11.58
C ARG A 97 -18.61 -1.97 10.58
N ILE A 98 -18.61 -1.54 9.30
CA ILE A 98 -19.32 -2.23 8.22
C ILE A 98 -18.88 -3.69 8.17
N LYS A 99 -17.57 -3.95 8.20
CA LYS A 99 -17.05 -5.32 8.16
C LYS A 99 -17.48 -6.16 9.37
N ASN A 100 -17.42 -5.59 10.57
CA ASN A 100 -17.67 -6.34 11.79
C ASN A 100 -19.16 -6.59 12.05
N GLU A 101 -20.02 -5.64 11.67
CA GLU A 101 -21.43 -5.61 12.09
C GLU A 101 -22.38 -5.92 10.93
N LEU A 102 -22.07 -5.48 9.69
CA LEU A 102 -23.01 -5.55 8.56
C LEU A 102 -22.63 -6.60 7.52
N ASP A 103 -21.36 -6.60 7.10
CA ASP A 103 -20.87 -7.38 5.97
C ASP A 103 -19.42 -7.85 6.17
N PRO A 104 -19.21 -9.03 6.78
CA PRO A 104 -17.87 -9.57 7.00
C PRO A 104 -17.12 -9.91 5.70
N THR A 105 -17.78 -9.88 4.54
CA THR A 105 -17.13 -10.14 3.24
C THR A 105 -16.34 -8.92 2.73
N LEU A 106 -16.66 -7.71 3.22
CA LEU A 106 -15.96 -6.48 2.82
C LEU A 106 -14.46 -6.57 3.11
N THR A 107 -13.64 -6.43 2.09
CA THR A 107 -12.19 -6.64 2.19
C THR A 107 -11.39 -5.36 1.90
N PHE A 108 -10.48 -5.01 2.81
CA PHE A 108 -9.56 -3.87 2.68
C PHE A 108 -8.30 -4.09 3.53
N ARG A 109 -7.20 -3.39 3.20
CA ARG A 109 -5.96 -3.45 3.99
C ARG A 109 -5.96 -2.38 5.09
N ARG A 110 -5.55 -2.76 6.30
CA ARG A 110 -5.31 -1.86 7.43
C ARG A 110 -4.31 -2.46 8.42
N SER A 111 -3.58 -1.60 9.13
CA SER A 111 -2.67 -2.02 10.21
C SER A 111 -2.59 -0.96 11.33
N CYS A 112 -1.75 0.08 11.19
CA CYS A 112 -1.40 0.99 12.30
C CYS A 112 -2.53 1.88 12.85
N ARG A 113 -3.60 2.14 12.08
CA ARG A 113 -4.68 3.08 12.40
C ARG A 113 -4.29 4.53 12.77
N GLU A 114 -3.05 4.95 12.50
CA GLU A 114 -2.54 6.30 12.80
C GLU A 114 -1.73 6.94 11.65
N GLY A 115 -1.81 6.36 10.45
CA GLY A 115 -1.27 6.98 9.23
C GLY A 115 0.24 6.88 9.06
N ILE A 116 0.88 5.87 9.65
CA ILE A 116 2.33 5.63 9.49
C ILE A 116 2.69 4.43 8.60
N CYS A 117 1.85 3.39 8.53
CA CYS A 117 2.15 2.17 7.76
C CYS A 117 1.79 2.23 6.26
N GLY A 118 0.96 3.19 5.85
CA GLY A 118 0.51 3.34 4.46
C GLY A 118 -0.51 2.30 3.95
N SER A 119 -0.88 1.28 4.74
CA SER A 119 -1.67 0.14 4.23
C SER A 119 -3.11 0.46 3.79
N CYS A 120 -3.75 1.47 4.40
CA CYS A 120 -5.16 1.81 4.13
C CYS A 120 -5.32 2.94 3.08
N ALA A 121 -4.39 3.00 2.13
CA ALA A 121 -4.45 3.91 1.01
C ALA A 121 -5.58 3.51 0.06
N MET A 122 -6.49 4.44 -0.24
CA MET A 122 -7.63 4.23 -1.13
C MET A 122 -8.13 5.58 -1.66
N ASN A 123 -9.06 5.56 -2.62
CA ASN A 123 -9.70 6.78 -3.12
C ASN A 123 -11.01 7.01 -2.35
N ILE A 124 -11.10 8.15 -1.67
CA ILE A 124 -12.26 8.54 -0.86
C ILE A 124 -12.75 9.87 -1.40
N ASP A 125 -14.01 9.90 -1.83
CA ASP A 125 -14.66 11.10 -2.38
C ASP A 125 -13.83 11.75 -3.51
N GLY A 126 -13.19 10.92 -4.33
CA GLY A 126 -12.39 11.34 -5.49
C GLY A 126 -10.92 11.63 -5.18
N VAL A 127 -10.49 11.60 -3.92
CA VAL A 127 -9.11 11.92 -3.51
C VAL A 127 -8.40 10.70 -2.92
N ASN A 128 -7.16 10.44 -3.33
CA ASN A 128 -6.36 9.38 -2.73
C ASN A 128 -5.87 9.82 -1.34
N THR A 129 -6.18 9.05 -0.31
CA THR A 129 -5.79 9.36 1.06
C THR A 129 -5.69 8.09 1.89
N LEU A 130 -5.32 8.22 3.17
CA LEU A 130 -5.35 7.13 4.13
C LEU A 130 -6.70 7.14 4.85
N ALA A 131 -7.43 6.03 4.78
CA ALA A 131 -8.73 5.92 5.44
C ALA A 131 -8.67 6.21 6.96
N CYS A 132 -7.54 5.91 7.61
CA CYS A 132 -7.35 6.16 9.05
C CYS A 132 -7.08 7.64 9.40
N LEU A 133 -6.77 8.49 8.43
CA LEU A 133 -6.59 9.94 8.64
C LEU A 133 -7.71 10.76 7.99
N CYS A 134 -8.52 10.14 7.13
CA CYS A 134 -9.63 10.80 6.47
C CYS A 134 -10.85 10.83 7.39
N ARG A 135 -11.24 12.01 7.85
CA ARG A 135 -12.46 12.18 8.66
C ARG A 135 -13.71 11.93 7.82
N ILE A 136 -14.70 11.29 8.42
CA ILE A 136 -16.03 11.15 7.83
C ILE A 136 -16.69 12.54 7.79
N PRO A 137 -17.18 13.02 6.63
CA PRO A 137 -17.95 14.25 6.58
C PRO A 137 -19.24 14.12 7.39
N THR A 138 -19.42 15.01 8.37
CA THR A 138 -20.56 14.97 9.32
C THR A 138 -21.89 15.38 8.69
N ASP A 139 -21.86 16.03 7.52
CA ASP A 139 -23.04 16.31 6.71
C ASP A 139 -23.58 15.00 6.13
N THR A 140 -24.69 14.51 6.69
CA THR A 140 -25.32 13.24 6.31
C THR A 140 -26.09 13.31 5.00
N THR A 141 -26.35 14.51 4.47
CA THR A 141 -27.02 14.69 3.17
C THR A 141 -26.12 14.32 2.00
N LYS A 142 -24.80 14.45 2.18
CA LYS A 142 -23.80 14.03 1.22
C LYS A 142 -23.48 12.57 1.43
N GLU A 143 -23.43 11.79 0.37
CA GLU A 143 -23.00 10.40 0.43
C GLU A 143 -21.51 10.31 0.17
N SER A 144 -20.82 9.36 0.80
CA SER A 144 -19.38 9.15 0.56
C SER A 144 -19.14 7.96 -0.36
N ARG A 145 -18.17 8.08 -1.26
CA ARG A 145 -17.80 7.03 -2.22
C ARG A 145 -16.38 6.57 -1.98
N ILE A 146 -16.19 5.27 -1.89
CA ILE A 146 -14.92 4.63 -1.57
C ILE A 146 -14.55 3.66 -2.69
N TYR A 147 -13.40 3.90 -3.31
CA TYR A 147 -12.83 3.09 -4.38
C TYR A 147 -11.42 2.63 -4.01
N PRO A 148 -10.89 1.58 -4.65
CA PRO A 148 -9.48 1.23 -4.55
C PRO A 148 -8.59 2.37 -5.09
N LEU A 149 -7.27 2.23 -4.93
CA LEU A 149 -6.35 3.15 -5.61
C LEU A 149 -6.58 3.12 -7.14
N PRO A 150 -6.65 4.28 -7.82
CA PRO A 150 -7.01 4.34 -9.23
C PRO A 150 -6.01 3.64 -10.16
N HIS A 151 -6.54 3.05 -11.23
CA HIS A 151 -5.77 2.42 -12.32
C HIS A 151 -4.82 1.30 -11.86
N MET A 152 -5.24 0.55 -10.83
CA MET A 152 -4.55 -0.64 -10.33
C MET A 152 -5.38 -1.89 -10.63
N TYR A 153 -4.73 -3.03 -10.84
CA TYR A 153 -5.43 -4.32 -10.83
C TYR A 153 -5.99 -4.59 -9.43
N ILE A 154 -7.24 -5.04 -9.35
CA ILE A 154 -7.91 -5.28 -8.09
C ILE A 154 -7.84 -6.77 -7.75
N VAL A 155 -7.38 -7.07 -6.54
CA VAL A 155 -7.31 -8.45 -6.01
C VAL A 155 -8.65 -8.87 -5.40
N LYS A 156 -9.27 -8.00 -4.58
CA LYS A 156 -10.62 -8.16 -4.02
C LYS A 156 -11.05 -6.82 -3.43
N ASP A 157 -12.29 -6.39 -3.68
CA ASP A 157 -12.87 -5.16 -3.12
C ASP A 157 -11.89 -3.95 -3.18
N LEU A 158 -11.48 -3.41 -2.03
CA LEU A 158 -10.60 -2.23 -1.91
C LEU A 158 -9.11 -2.58 -1.90
N VAL A 159 -8.74 -3.78 -2.32
CA VAL A 159 -7.37 -4.31 -2.25
C VAL A 159 -6.74 -4.30 -3.65
N PRO A 160 -5.92 -3.30 -4.00
CA PRO A 160 -5.16 -3.32 -5.25
C PRO A 160 -3.95 -4.27 -5.19
N ASP A 161 -3.48 -4.74 -6.33
CA ASP A 161 -2.19 -5.41 -6.47
C ASP A 161 -1.06 -4.37 -6.47
N MET A 162 -0.15 -4.50 -5.50
CA MET A 162 0.97 -3.56 -5.29
C MET A 162 2.31 -4.10 -5.84
N THR A 163 2.30 -5.26 -6.52
CA THR A 163 3.51 -5.96 -6.96
C THR A 163 4.38 -5.10 -7.88
N LEU A 164 3.78 -4.45 -8.88
CA LEU A 164 4.50 -3.57 -9.82
C LEU A 164 5.13 -2.38 -9.09
N PHE A 165 4.37 -1.73 -8.21
CA PHE A 165 4.84 -0.60 -7.41
C PHE A 165 6.08 -0.96 -6.58
N TYR A 166 6.06 -2.10 -5.90
CA TYR A 166 7.21 -2.57 -5.11
C TYR A 166 8.38 -3.03 -5.99
N LYS A 167 8.11 -3.62 -7.16
CA LYS A 167 9.15 -3.97 -8.14
C LYS A 167 9.92 -2.74 -8.60
N GLN A 168 9.21 -1.64 -8.90
CA GLN A 168 9.83 -0.36 -9.26
C GLN A 168 10.59 0.26 -8.08
N TYR A 169 10.05 0.21 -6.87
CA TYR A 169 10.79 0.68 -5.69
C TYR A 169 12.11 -0.08 -5.50
N ARG A 170 12.10 -1.41 -5.71
CA ARG A 170 13.32 -2.23 -5.62
C ARG A 170 14.32 -1.91 -6.75
N SER A 171 13.84 -1.56 -7.94
CA SER A 171 14.73 -1.32 -9.11
C SER A 171 15.64 -0.11 -8.94
N VAL A 172 15.24 0.88 -8.12
CA VAL A 172 16.07 2.06 -7.81
C VAL A 172 17.09 1.82 -6.69
N LYS A 173 17.23 0.57 -6.23
CA LYS A 173 18.19 0.11 -5.20
C LYS A 173 18.16 1.01 -3.96
N PRO A 174 17.05 1.01 -3.19
CA PRO A 174 16.78 2.01 -2.16
C PRO A 174 17.48 1.68 -0.83
N TYR A 175 18.81 1.56 -0.88
CA TYR A 175 19.69 1.31 0.24
C TYR A 175 21.00 2.05 0.03
N LEU A 176 21.77 2.29 1.11
CA LEU A 176 23.04 3.00 1.07
C LEU A 176 24.06 2.20 0.25
N GLN A 177 24.68 2.85 -0.74
CA GLN A 177 25.72 2.25 -1.57
C GLN A 177 27.02 3.03 -1.44
N ARG A 178 28.04 2.37 -0.89
CA ARG A 178 29.34 2.94 -0.58
C ARG A 178 30.38 1.82 -0.58
N ASP A 179 31.55 2.08 -1.17
CA ASP A 179 32.68 1.15 -1.21
C ASP A 179 33.75 1.55 -0.17
N THR A 180 33.84 2.84 0.16
CA THR A 180 34.85 3.36 1.10
C THR A 180 34.44 3.13 2.56
N PRO A 181 35.28 2.48 3.41
CA PRO A 181 34.98 2.34 4.84
C PRO A 181 35.00 3.69 5.58
N ALA A 182 34.43 3.73 6.78
CA ALA A 182 34.52 4.91 7.64
C ALA A 182 35.99 5.14 8.05
N PRO A 183 36.51 6.38 8.01
CA PRO A 183 37.94 6.65 8.27
C PRO A 183 38.46 6.14 9.62
N ASP A 184 37.61 6.13 10.65
CA ASP A 184 37.92 5.68 12.01
C ASP A 184 37.30 4.31 12.34
N GLY A 185 36.71 3.63 11.35
CA GLY A 185 35.99 2.37 11.53
C GLY A 185 34.69 2.49 12.33
N ARG A 186 34.17 3.70 12.59
CA ARG A 186 32.94 3.95 13.35
C ARG A 186 31.79 4.36 12.41
N GLU A 187 30.90 5.25 12.85
CA GLU A 187 29.77 5.73 12.07
C GLU A 187 30.17 6.63 10.89
N TYR A 188 29.46 6.55 9.77
CA TYR A 188 29.63 7.50 8.67
C TYR A 188 29.19 8.90 9.11
N ARG A 189 30.12 9.86 9.06
CA ARG A 189 29.88 11.24 9.46
C ARG A 189 28.98 11.94 8.44
N GLN A 190 28.05 12.73 8.94
CA GLN A 190 27.13 13.55 8.15
C GLN A 190 26.84 14.83 8.93
N SER A 191 26.95 15.99 8.28
CA SER A 191 26.64 17.26 8.96
C SER A 191 25.13 17.43 9.18
N LYS A 192 24.74 18.34 10.08
CA LYS A 192 23.32 18.66 10.30
C LYS A 192 22.68 19.21 9.02
N GLU A 193 23.41 20.02 8.27
CA GLU A 193 22.99 20.64 7.02
C GLU A 193 22.79 19.59 5.92
N GLU A 194 23.67 18.59 5.84
CA GLU A 194 23.52 17.46 4.92
C GLU A 194 22.31 16.58 5.29
N ARG A 195 22.17 16.23 6.57
CA ARG A 195 21.03 15.45 7.07
C ARG A 195 19.70 16.16 6.80
N LYS A 196 19.65 17.49 6.95
CA LYS A 196 18.46 18.30 6.70
C LYS A 196 17.97 18.22 5.25
N LYS A 197 18.84 17.93 4.27
CA LYS A 197 18.44 17.71 2.87
C LYS A 197 17.54 16.49 2.68
N LEU A 198 17.51 15.59 3.66
CA LEU A 198 16.67 14.39 3.64
C LEU A 198 15.26 14.65 4.22
N ASP A 199 15.05 15.73 4.95
CA ASP A 199 13.74 16.08 5.51
C ASP A 199 12.74 16.35 4.37
N GLY A 200 11.54 15.80 4.51
CA GLY A 200 10.52 15.75 3.46
C GLY A 200 10.70 14.61 2.43
N LEU A 201 11.77 13.81 2.53
CA LEU A 201 12.04 12.67 1.65
C LEU A 201 11.89 11.32 2.36
N TYR A 202 12.51 11.15 3.54
CA TYR A 202 12.55 9.85 4.24
C TYR A 202 11.23 9.51 4.96
N GLU A 203 10.35 10.48 5.15
CA GLU A 203 9.04 10.35 5.79
C GLU A 203 8.01 9.62 4.92
N CYS A 204 8.37 9.33 3.66
CA CYS A 204 7.54 8.58 2.74
C CYS A 204 7.22 7.18 3.28
N ILE A 205 5.92 6.90 3.42
CA ILE A 205 5.41 5.62 3.96
C ILE A 205 5.07 4.59 2.88
N LEU A 206 5.49 4.82 1.62
CA LEU A 206 5.25 3.92 0.48
C LEU A 206 3.76 3.52 0.28
N CYS A 207 2.83 4.44 0.53
CA CYS A 207 1.38 4.19 0.42
C CYS A 207 0.82 4.20 -1.02
N ALA A 208 1.63 4.64 -2.00
CA ALA A 208 1.26 4.79 -3.41
C ALA A 208 0.12 5.79 -3.75
N CYS A 209 -0.43 6.55 -2.79
CA CYS A 209 -1.45 7.58 -3.07
C CYS A 209 -1.01 8.54 -4.18
N CYS A 210 0.24 9.02 -4.12
CA CYS A 210 0.79 9.97 -5.08
C CYS A 210 1.01 9.37 -6.48
N SER A 211 1.48 8.12 -6.58
CA SER A 211 1.67 7.48 -7.89
C SER A 211 0.33 7.18 -8.55
N THR A 212 -0.62 6.65 -7.80
CA THR A 212 -1.96 6.29 -8.29
C THR A 212 -2.89 7.49 -8.45
N SER A 213 -2.45 8.72 -8.15
CA SER A 213 -3.14 9.96 -8.53
C SER A 213 -2.56 10.63 -9.77
N CYS A 214 -1.43 10.13 -10.29
CA CYS A 214 -0.69 10.72 -11.38
C CYS A 214 -1.17 10.15 -12.73
N PRO A 215 -1.76 10.97 -13.63
CA PRO A 215 -2.20 10.46 -14.93
C PRO A 215 -1.06 9.87 -15.77
N SER A 216 0.15 10.45 -15.73
CA SER A 216 1.30 9.86 -16.42
C SER A 216 1.60 8.43 -15.97
N TYR A 217 1.36 8.12 -14.69
CA TYR A 217 1.53 6.78 -14.13
C TYR A 217 0.41 5.85 -14.57
N TRP A 218 -0.85 6.31 -14.62
CA TRP A 218 -1.94 5.50 -15.18
C TRP A 218 -1.61 5.01 -16.59
N TRP A 219 -1.14 5.89 -17.46
CA TRP A 219 -0.88 5.55 -18.85
C TRP A 219 0.41 4.78 -19.10
N ASN A 220 1.41 4.89 -18.23
CA ASN A 220 2.76 4.37 -18.50
C ASN A 220 3.40 3.66 -17.30
N GLN A 221 2.61 3.08 -16.39
CA GLN A 221 3.12 2.46 -15.15
C GLN A 221 4.15 1.34 -15.37
N GLU A 222 4.25 0.76 -16.57
CA GLU A 222 5.25 -0.28 -16.85
C GLU A 222 6.67 0.29 -16.94
N GLU A 223 6.82 1.55 -17.34
CA GLU A 223 8.12 2.19 -17.60
C GLU A 223 8.35 3.46 -16.78
N TYR A 224 7.31 4.27 -16.55
CA TYR A 224 7.38 5.44 -15.69
C TYR A 224 7.34 5.02 -14.23
N LEU A 225 8.38 5.39 -13.47
CA LEU A 225 8.56 4.96 -12.07
C LEU A 225 7.55 5.62 -11.11
N GLY A 226 6.98 6.76 -11.50
CA GLY A 226 6.04 7.49 -10.68
C GLY A 226 6.68 8.29 -9.52
N PRO A 227 5.90 9.22 -8.93
CA PRO A 227 6.39 10.18 -7.95
C PRO A 227 6.95 9.53 -6.67
N ALA A 228 6.36 8.44 -6.16
CA ALA A 228 6.86 7.81 -4.94
C ALA A 228 8.27 7.24 -5.11
N VAL A 229 8.50 6.51 -6.21
CA VAL A 229 9.79 5.88 -6.50
C VAL A 229 10.82 6.92 -6.90
N LEU A 230 10.43 7.96 -7.64
CA LEU A 230 11.33 9.07 -7.99
C LEU A 230 11.73 9.90 -6.75
N LEU A 231 10.82 10.13 -5.80
CA LEU A 231 11.14 10.76 -4.51
C LEU A 231 12.18 9.91 -3.75
N GLN A 232 11.98 8.60 -3.69
CA GLN A 232 12.92 7.70 -3.02
C GLN A 232 14.27 7.61 -3.76
N SER A 233 14.27 7.72 -5.09
CA SER A 233 15.51 7.82 -5.86
C SER A 233 16.28 9.09 -5.50
N TYR A 234 15.58 10.22 -5.44
CA TYR A 234 16.16 11.50 -5.05
C TYR A 234 16.66 11.48 -3.59
N ARG A 235 15.96 10.81 -2.67
CA ARG A 235 16.38 10.61 -1.28
C ARG A 235 17.76 9.95 -1.17
N TRP A 236 18.12 9.06 -2.08
CA TRP A 236 19.45 8.43 -2.09
C TRP A 236 20.49 9.28 -2.84
N ILE A 237 20.10 9.95 -3.92
CA ILE A 237 20.94 10.93 -4.64
C ILE A 237 21.37 12.10 -3.73
N ALA A 238 20.49 12.52 -2.82
CA ALA A 238 20.72 13.64 -1.91
C ALA A 238 21.45 13.26 -0.60
N ASP A 239 21.63 11.97 -0.30
CA ASP A 239 22.30 11.52 0.92
C ASP A 239 23.82 11.64 0.76
N SER A 240 24.47 12.50 1.56
CA SER A 240 25.92 12.73 1.48
C SER A 240 26.79 11.49 1.72
N ARG A 241 26.19 10.42 2.27
CA ARG A 241 26.88 9.17 2.57
C ARG A 241 26.90 8.19 1.39
N ASP A 242 26.01 8.37 0.41
CA ASP A 242 25.91 7.49 -0.77
C ASP A 242 26.95 7.88 -1.82
N GLU A 243 27.69 6.90 -2.35
CA GLU A 243 28.74 7.10 -3.34
C GLU A 243 28.29 6.75 -4.77
N LYS A 244 27.01 6.40 -4.97
CA LYS A 244 26.50 5.97 -6.28
C LYS A 244 25.60 7.00 -6.97
N THR A 245 25.74 8.29 -6.63
CA THR A 245 24.94 9.39 -7.20
C THR A 245 24.93 9.40 -8.72
N ALA A 246 26.11 9.31 -9.37
CA ALA A 246 26.19 9.33 -10.84
C ALA A 246 25.48 8.12 -11.46
N GLN A 247 25.67 6.92 -10.91
CA GLN A 247 25.02 5.71 -11.40
C GLN A 247 23.49 5.75 -11.19
N ARG A 248 23.02 6.34 -10.09
CA ARG A 248 21.58 6.53 -9.83
C ARG A 248 20.96 7.53 -10.81
N GLN A 249 21.66 8.62 -11.13
CA GLN A 249 21.21 9.61 -12.11
C GLN A 249 21.18 9.01 -13.52
N ASP A 250 22.24 8.30 -13.91
CA ASP A 250 22.33 7.65 -15.23
C ASP A 250 21.23 6.61 -15.44
N ALA A 251 20.90 5.82 -14.41
CA ALA A 251 19.79 4.86 -14.46
C ALA A 251 18.42 5.51 -14.75
N LEU A 252 18.25 6.80 -14.43
CA LEU A 252 17.04 7.56 -14.69
C LEU A 252 17.09 8.35 -16.01
N ASN A 253 18.27 8.43 -16.63
CA ASN A 253 18.54 9.18 -17.85
C ASN A 253 18.07 8.40 -19.10
N ASN A 254 16.77 8.13 -19.15
CA ASN A 254 16.10 7.51 -20.28
C ASN A 254 14.73 8.16 -20.49
N SER A 255 14.13 7.99 -21.66
CA SER A 255 12.90 8.72 -22.08
C SER A 255 11.66 8.47 -21.21
N MET A 256 11.65 7.38 -20.42
CA MET A 256 10.44 6.87 -19.78
C MET A 256 10.47 6.93 -18.25
N SER A 257 11.56 6.51 -17.59
CA SER A 257 11.60 6.34 -16.13
C SER A 257 11.31 7.61 -15.34
N MET A 258 11.83 8.76 -15.78
CA MET A 258 11.62 10.06 -15.15
C MET A 258 10.84 11.02 -16.05
N TYR A 259 11.20 11.13 -17.33
CA TYR A 259 10.73 12.19 -18.23
C TYR A 259 9.28 12.07 -18.72
N ARG A 260 8.48 11.15 -18.15
CA ARG A 260 7.01 11.15 -18.28
C ARG A 260 6.31 12.06 -17.28
N CYS A 261 7.02 12.60 -16.29
CA CYS A 261 6.47 13.64 -15.41
C CYS A 261 6.10 14.89 -16.22
N ARG A 262 4.82 15.28 -16.18
CA ARG A 262 4.29 16.48 -16.85
C ARG A 262 3.89 17.59 -15.87
N THR A 263 4.48 17.58 -14.68
CA THR A 263 4.25 18.60 -13.64
C THR A 263 2.76 18.83 -13.35
N ILE A 264 1.99 17.74 -13.30
CA ILE A 264 0.53 17.75 -13.06
C ILE A 264 0.21 18.08 -11.59
N LEU A 265 1.16 17.84 -10.68
CA LEU A 265 1.11 18.16 -9.24
C LEU A 265 0.03 17.45 -8.40
N ASN A 266 -0.74 16.51 -8.98
CA ASN A 266 -1.63 15.64 -8.20
C ASN A 266 -0.89 14.86 -7.10
N CYS A 267 0.37 14.49 -7.35
CA CYS A 267 1.21 13.75 -6.40
C CYS A 267 1.41 14.50 -5.09
N SER A 268 1.79 15.78 -5.16
CA SER A 268 1.98 16.63 -3.99
C SER A 268 0.66 16.98 -3.31
N ARG A 269 -0.41 17.23 -4.09
CA ARG A 269 -1.73 17.56 -3.54
C ARG A 269 -2.35 16.42 -2.73
N THR A 270 -2.09 15.18 -3.12
CA THR A 270 -2.74 14.00 -2.51
C THR A 270 -1.88 13.33 -1.43
N CYS A 271 -0.63 13.77 -1.24
CA CYS A 271 0.26 13.14 -0.27
C CYS A 271 -0.32 13.28 1.14
N PRO A 272 -0.58 12.16 1.86
CA PRO A 272 -1.17 12.22 3.20
C PRO A 272 -0.14 12.53 4.30
N LYS A 273 1.12 12.81 3.91
CA LYS A 273 2.26 13.09 4.78
C LYS A 273 2.85 14.44 4.42
#